data_AF-A0AAU8NE31-F1
#
_entry.id   AF-A0AAU8NE31-F1
#
_cell.length_a   1.000
_cell.length_b   1.000
_cell.length_c   1.000
_cell.angle_alpha   90.00
_cell.angle_beta   90.00
_cell.angle_gamma   90.00
#
_symmetry.space_group_name_H-M   'P 1'
#
loop_
_entity.id
_entity.type
_entity.pdbx_description
1 polymer ?
#
loop_
_entity_poly.entity_id
_entity_poly.type
_entity_poly.pdbx_seq_one_letter_code
_entity_poly.pdbx_strand_id
1 'polypeptide(L)'
;MLDELEIQIKERIQERYDITGEFYSAWFTTNPSLLAPKEQFYQTEHIEKHRAISYLLDKGYLHAQPLESNPEMVAVSITLDGIDFYERGYLNGDAKGFQVVEEIIYNDDFNKKGL
;
A
#
# COMPACT_ATOMS: atom_id res chain seq x y z
N MET A 1 -12.72 -0.88 21.14
CA MET A 1 -12.04 0.04 20.20
C MET A 1 -10.68 -0.54 19.91
N LEU A 2 -10.30 -0.62 18.64
CA LEU A 2 -8.91 -0.88 18.27
C LEU A 2 -8.06 0.27 18.83
N ASP A 3 -6.88 -0.03 19.35
CA ASP A 3 -5.95 1.05 19.66
C ASP A 3 -5.38 1.65 18.36
N GLU A 4 -4.94 2.91 18.43
CA GLU A 4 -4.45 3.65 17.26
C GLU A 4 -3.28 2.94 16.57
N LEU A 5 -2.44 2.26 17.37
CA LEU A 5 -1.31 1.49 16.87
C LEU A 5 -1.76 0.27 16.06
N GLU A 6 -2.80 -0.44 16.51
CA GLU A 6 -3.38 -1.58 15.81
C GLU A 6 -3.97 -1.16 14.46
N ILE A 7 -4.63 0.01 14.40
CA ILE A 7 -5.15 0.59 13.15
C ILE A 7 -3.99 0.87 12.18
N GLN A 8 -2.94 1.57 12.64
CA GLN A 8 -1.77 1.88 11.82
C GLN A 8 -1.03 0.62 11.33
N ILE A 9 -0.93 -0.41 12.17
CA ILE A 9 -0.34 -1.71 11.78
C ILE A 9 -1.16 -2.37 10.68
N LYS A 10 -2.49 -2.40 10.83
CA LYS A 10 -3.40 -3.00 9.83
C LYS A 10 -3.34 -2.24 8.50
N GLU A 11 -3.39 -0.92 8.54
CA GLU A 11 -3.25 -0.06 7.36
C GLU A 11 -1.92 -0.33 6.64
N ARG A 12 -0.80 -0.35 7.37
CA ARG A 12 0.51 -0.63 6.76
C ARG A 12 0.61 -2.04 6.17
N ILE A 13 -0.01 -3.04 6.79
CA ILE A 13 -0.06 -4.40 6.22
C ILE A 13 -0.86 -4.38 4.92
N GLN A 14 -2.00 -3.70 4.89
CA GLN A 14 -2.82 -3.58 3.70
C GLN A 14 -2.06 -2.88 2.56
N GLU A 15 -1.43 -1.73 2.84
CA GLU A 15 -0.63 -0.98 1.86
C GLU A 15 0.46 -1.86 1.24
N ARG A 16 1.11 -2.76 2.00
CA ARG A 16 2.10 -3.68 1.43
C ARG A 16 1.49 -4.59 0.37
N TYR A 17 0.30 -5.14 0.62
CA TYR A 17 -0.38 -6.00 -0.34
C TYR A 17 -0.94 -5.23 -1.54
N ASP A 18 -1.47 -4.04 -1.31
CA ASP A 18 -1.98 -3.18 -2.40
C ASP A 18 -0.84 -2.78 -3.35
N ILE A 19 0.28 -2.31 -2.80
CA ILE A 19 1.48 -1.94 -3.57
C ILE A 19 2.04 -3.16 -4.30
N THR A 20 2.27 -4.29 -3.62
CA THR A 20 2.81 -5.48 -4.28
C THR A 20 1.86 -6.05 -5.33
N GLY A 21 0.55 -5.95 -5.14
CA GLY A 21 -0.46 -6.38 -6.11
C GLY A 21 -0.43 -5.57 -7.41
N GLU A 22 -0.14 -4.27 -7.32
CA GLU A 22 0.07 -3.40 -8.48
C GLU A 22 1.25 -3.90 -9.34
N PHE A 23 2.40 -4.15 -8.71
CA PHE A 23 3.59 -4.62 -9.41
C PHE A 23 3.49 -6.08 -9.86
N TYR A 24 2.83 -6.94 -9.08
CA TYR A 24 2.54 -8.33 -9.46
C TYR A 24 1.73 -8.36 -10.77
N SER A 25 0.71 -7.51 -10.88
CA SER A 25 -0.10 -7.42 -12.10
C SER A 25 0.73 -6.96 -13.29
N ALA A 26 1.63 -5.99 -13.09
CA ALA A 26 2.53 -5.47 -14.13
C ALA A 26 3.53 -6.52 -14.63
N TRP A 27 4.03 -7.39 -13.74
CA TRP A 27 5.03 -8.43 -14.05
C TRP A 27 4.64 -9.34 -15.20
N PHE A 28 3.35 -9.69 -15.30
CA PHE A 28 2.82 -10.58 -16.35
C PHE A 28 2.39 -9.84 -17.62
N THR A 29 2.79 -8.59 -17.77
CA THR A 29 2.57 -7.79 -18.99
C THR A 29 3.85 -7.66 -19.82
N THR A 30 3.77 -7.01 -20.97
CA THR A 30 4.92 -6.74 -21.84
C THR A 30 6.00 -5.89 -21.17
N ASN A 31 5.66 -5.09 -20.15
CA ASN A 31 6.60 -4.28 -19.40
C ASN A 31 6.50 -4.60 -17.89
N PRO A 32 7.43 -5.39 -17.33
CA PRO A 32 7.37 -5.82 -15.93
C PRO A 32 7.77 -4.72 -14.93
N SER A 33 8.16 -3.53 -15.40
CA SER A 33 8.54 -2.40 -14.58
C SER A 33 7.58 -1.22 -14.77
N LEU A 34 7.15 -0.62 -13.66
CA LEU A 34 6.41 0.64 -13.67
C LEU A 34 7.39 1.81 -13.54
N LEU A 35 7.09 2.90 -14.26
CA LEU A 35 7.85 4.14 -14.19
C LEU A 35 7.04 5.18 -13.42
N ALA A 36 7.65 5.79 -12.41
CA ALA A 36 7.02 6.85 -11.63
C ALA A 36 8.04 7.94 -11.26
N PRO A 37 7.59 9.20 -11.07
CA PRO A 37 8.38 10.19 -10.37
C PRO A 37 8.75 9.71 -8.96
N LYS A 38 9.98 9.98 -8.49
CA LYS A 38 10.43 9.58 -7.15
C LYS A 38 9.49 10.06 -6.05
N GLU A 39 9.08 11.32 -6.11
CA GLU A 39 8.16 11.92 -5.13
C GLU A 39 6.83 11.18 -5.06
N GLN A 40 6.30 10.79 -6.22
CA GLN A 40 5.07 10.03 -6.32
C GLN A 40 5.25 8.56 -5.92
N PHE A 41 6.42 7.95 -6.15
CA PHE A 41 6.64 6.57 -5.73
C PHE A 41 6.85 6.47 -4.22
N TYR A 42 7.75 7.26 -3.64
CA TYR A 42 8.09 7.12 -2.22
C TYR A 42 7.00 7.63 -1.25
N GLN A 43 6.00 8.37 -1.75
CA GLN A 43 4.76 8.72 -1.03
C GLN A 43 5.01 9.28 0.39
N THR A 44 5.98 10.17 0.57
CA THR A 44 6.42 10.66 1.88
C THR A 44 5.34 11.39 2.68
N GLU A 45 4.27 11.83 2.00
CA GLU A 45 3.10 12.50 2.61
C GLU A 45 2.12 11.50 3.26
N HIS A 46 2.15 10.22 2.86
CA HIS A 46 1.31 9.16 3.39
C HIS A 46 2.14 8.19 4.24
N ILE A 47 2.21 8.45 5.55
CA ILE A 47 3.21 7.81 6.43
C ILE A 47 3.19 6.27 6.41
N GLU A 48 2.03 5.63 6.46
CA GLU A 48 1.96 4.16 6.47
C GLU A 48 2.28 3.56 5.09
N LYS A 49 1.89 4.24 4.02
CA LYS A 49 2.28 3.88 2.65
C LYS A 49 3.78 4.01 2.44
N HIS A 50 4.38 5.12 2.88
CA HIS A 50 5.83 5.30 2.86
C HIS A 50 6.56 4.18 3.63
N ARG A 51 6.09 3.85 4.84
CA ARG A 51 6.64 2.74 5.65
C ARG A 51 6.47 1.39 4.97
N ALA A 52 5.36 1.16 4.28
CA ALA A 52 5.13 -0.05 3.50
C ALA A 52 6.12 -0.15 2.34
N ILE A 53 6.34 0.92 1.58
CA ILE A 53 7.29 0.96 0.46
C ILE A 53 8.72 0.69 0.94
N SER A 54 9.16 1.38 2.00
CA SER A 54 10.49 1.16 2.58
C SER A 54 10.68 -0.29 3.03
N TYR A 55 9.68 -0.90 3.67
CA TYR A 55 9.71 -2.32 4.04
C TYR A 55 9.87 -3.24 2.82
N LEU A 56 9.11 -2.99 1.75
CA LEU A 56 9.13 -3.84 0.55
C LEU A 56 10.48 -3.74 -0.19
N LEU A 57 11.09 -2.56 -0.21
CA LEU A 57 12.42 -2.34 -0.78
C LEU A 57 13.52 -3.01 0.08
N ASP A 58 13.50 -2.80 1.39
CA ASP A 58 14.50 -3.35 2.31
C ASP A 58 14.47 -4.89 2.36
N LYS A 59 13.28 -5.48 2.18
CA LYS A 59 13.13 -6.94 2.08
C LYS A 59 13.50 -7.50 0.70
N GLY A 60 13.73 -6.65 -0.29
CA GLY A 60 14.00 -7.06 -1.65
C GLY A 60 12.77 -7.66 -2.34
N TYR A 61 11.56 -7.34 -1.89
CA TYR A 61 10.32 -7.74 -2.57
C TYR A 61 10.03 -6.85 -3.78
N LEU A 62 10.48 -5.59 -3.71
CA LEU A 62 10.55 -4.68 -4.84
C LEU A 62 11.99 -4.30 -5.12
N HIS A 63 12.29 -4.02 -6.38
CA HIS A 63 13.53 -3.40 -6.81
C HIS A 63 13.22 -2.05 -7.44
N ALA A 64 13.93 -1.01 -7.03
CA ALA A 64 13.76 0.35 -7.53
C ALA A 64 15.11 0.90 -8.03
N GLN A 65 15.14 1.34 -9.28
CA GLN A 65 16.34 1.89 -9.91
C GLN A 65 16.03 3.25 -10.55
N PRO A 66 16.80 4.31 -10.25
CA PRO A 66 16.68 5.58 -10.97
C PRO A 66 16.97 5.40 -12.47
N LEU A 67 16.24 6.12 -13.33
CA LEU A 67 16.54 6.10 -14.76
C LEU A 67 17.80 6.92 -15.06
N GLU A 68 18.71 6.37 -15.86
CA GLU A 68 19.92 7.08 -16.28
C GLU A 68 19.60 8.36 -17.07
N SER A 69 18.55 8.32 -17.90
CA SER A 69 18.11 9.44 -18.73
C SER A 69 17.32 10.51 -17.95
N ASN A 70 16.75 10.15 -16.80
CA ASN A 70 16.01 11.07 -15.95
C ASN A 70 16.10 10.62 -14.47
N PRO A 71 17.05 11.16 -13.69
CA PRO A 71 17.24 10.78 -12.29
C PRO A 71 16.05 11.06 -11.38
N GLU A 72 15.08 11.89 -11.77
CA GLU A 72 13.86 12.15 -10.98
C GLU A 72 12.78 11.07 -11.17
N MET A 73 12.99 10.17 -12.14
CA MET A 73 12.14 9.01 -12.37
C MET A 73 12.79 7.75 -11.80
N VAL A 74 11.95 6.83 -11.33
CA VAL A 74 12.34 5.52 -10.85
C VAL A 74 11.60 4.44 -11.64
N ALA A 75 12.34 3.44 -12.09
CA ALA A 75 11.79 2.19 -12.59
C ALA A 75 11.69 1.21 -11.42
N VAL A 76 10.49 0.70 -11.18
CA VAL A 76 10.21 -0.22 -10.07
C VAL A 76 9.63 -1.51 -10.61
N SER A 77 10.16 -2.64 -10.17
CA SER A 77 9.68 -3.97 -10.50
C SER A 77 9.54 -4.83 -9.25
N ILE A 78 8.63 -5.80 -9.31
CA ILE A 78 8.55 -6.85 -8.29
C ILE A 78 9.66 -7.87 -8.50
N THR A 79 10.18 -8.44 -7.42
CA THR A 79 11.13 -9.56 -7.49
C THR A 79 10.41 -10.90 -7.40
N LEU A 80 11.13 -12.01 -7.61
CA LEU A 80 10.55 -13.35 -7.39
C LEU A 80 10.10 -13.52 -5.93
N ASP A 81 10.88 -13.03 -4.97
CA ASP A 81 10.50 -13.07 -3.55
C ASP A 81 9.25 -12.22 -3.27
N GLY A 82 9.10 -11.10 -3.97
CA GLY A 82 7.89 -10.26 -3.90
C GLY A 82 6.66 -10.95 -4.47
N ILE A 83 6.80 -11.69 -5.56
CA ILE A 83 5.74 -12.54 -6.14
C ILE A 83 5.32 -13.60 -5.13
N ASP A 84 6.28 -14.35 -4.58
CA ASP A 84 6.02 -15.39 -3.58
C ASP A 84 5.38 -14.81 -2.30
N PHE A 85 5.78 -13.60 -1.90
CA PHE A 85 5.16 -12.87 -0.80
C PHE A 85 3.68 -12.56 -1.09
N TYR A 86 3.39 -11.98 -2.26
CA TYR A 86 2.04 -11.60 -2.64
C TYR A 86 1.12 -12.80 -2.80
N GLU A 87 1.54 -13.85 -3.51
CA GLU A 87 0.73 -15.05 -3.74
C GLU A 87 0.38 -15.76 -2.44
N ARG A 88 1.34 -15.93 -1.52
CA ARG A 88 1.08 -16.52 -0.21
C ARG A 88 0.09 -15.68 0.59
N GLY A 89 0.28 -14.35 0.63
CA GLY A 89 -0.65 -13.45 1.33
C GLY A 89 -2.06 -13.51 0.73
N TYR A 90 -2.18 -13.57 -0.59
CA TYR A 90 -3.47 -13.68 -1.27
C TYR A 90 -4.19 -14.99 -0.94
N LEU A 91 -3.48 -16.12 -1.00
CA LEU A 91 -4.03 -17.44 -0.68
C LEU A 91 -4.43 -17.57 0.80
N ASN A 92 -3.67 -16.93 1.70
CA ASN A 92 -3.98 -16.90 3.14
C ASN A 92 -5.11 -15.91 3.49
N GLY A 93 -5.50 -15.04 2.56
CA GLY A 93 -6.53 -14.02 2.76
C GLY A 93 -6.04 -12.70 3.34
N ASP A 94 -4.72 -12.55 3.55
CA ASP A 94 -4.11 -11.32 4.08
C ASP A 94 -4.18 -10.16 3.07
N ALA A 95 -4.23 -10.46 1.77
CA ALA A 95 -4.35 -9.46 0.70
C ALA A 95 -5.82 -9.08 0.35
N LYS A 96 -6.81 -9.52 1.13
CA LYS A 96 -8.25 -9.34 0.82
C LYS A 96 -8.87 -8.05 1.39
N GLY A 97 -8.07 -7.13 1.95
CA GLY A 97 -8.60 -5.89 2.51
C GLY A 97 -8.98 -6.03 3.98
N PHE A 98 -8.45 -5.17 4.86
CA PHE A 98 -9.10 -4.85 6.13
C PHE A 98 -10.10 -3.71 5.90
N GLN A 99 -11.41 -3.98 6.01
CA GLN A 99 -12.43 -2.91 6.06
C GLN A 99 -12.52 -2.35 7.48
N VAL A 100 -11.94 -1.16 7.71
CA VAL A 100 -12.28 -0.36 8.90
C VAL A 100 -13.56 0.40 8.57
N VAL A 101 -14.69 -0.13 9.00
CA VAL A 101 -15.95 0.63 9.03
C VAL A 101 -15.92 1.45 10.31
N GLU A 102 -15.62 2.74 10.21
CA GLU A 102 -15.95 3.67 11.28
C GLU A 102 -17.47 3.84 11.29
N GLU A 103 -18.13 3.28 12.29
CA GLU A 103 -19.54 3.54 12.55
C GLU A 103 -19.68 5.01 12.99
N ILE A 104 -20.07 5.88 12.06
CA ILE A 104 -20.44 7.26 12.40
C ILE A 104 -21.77 7.18 13.17
N ILE A 105 -21.68 7.16 14.49
CA ILE A 105 -22.86 7.32 15.36
C ILE A 105 -23.30 8.78 15.24
N TYR A 106 -24.31 9.03 14.40
CA TYR A 106 -25.04 10.29 14.44
C TYR A 106 -25.85 10.32 15.73
N ASN A 107 -25.41 11.11 16.72
CA ASN A 107 -26.25 11.47 17.85
C ASN A 107 -27.34 12.43 17.38
N ASP A 108 -28.53 11.90 17.10
CA ASP A 108 -29.75 12.63 16.75
C ASP A 108 -30.35 13.38 17.97
N ASP A 109 -29.59 14.28 18.60
CA ASP A 109 -30.11 15.17 19.66
C ASP A 109 -30.58 16.53 19.11
N PHE A 110 -30.66 16.70 17.78
CA PHE A 110 -31.20 17.91 17.14
C PHE A 110 -32.66 17.74 16.70
N ASN A 111 -33.57 17.39 17.63
CA ASN A 111 -35.01 17.65 17.43
C ASN A 111 -35.82 17.66 18.74
N LYS A 112 -35.42 18.51 19.69
CA LYS A 112 -36.32 18.95 20.78
C LYS A 112 -36.16 20.43 21.11
N LYS A 113 -36.20 21.32 20.11
CA LYS A 113 -36.63 22.73 20.30
C LYS A 113 -37.34 23.26 19.07
N GLY A 114 -38.58 22.81 18.91
CA GLY A 114 -39.58 23.41 18.06
C GLY A 114 -40.93 23.27 18.75
N LEU A 115 -41.23 24.22 19.65
CA LEU A 115 -42.53 24.75 20.09
C LEU A 115 -42.34 25.59 21.36
#